data_AF-A0A4Q5NLN9-F1
#
_entry.id   AF-A0A4Q5NLN9-F1
#
_cell.length_a   1.000
_cell.length_b   1.000
_cell.length_c   1.000
_cell.angle_alpha   90.00
_cell.angle_beta   90.00
_cell.angle_gamma   90.00
#
_symmetry.space_group_name_H-M   'P 1'
#
loop_
_entity.id
_entity.type
_entity.pdbx_description
1 polymer ?
#
loop_
_entity_poly.entity_id
_entity_poly.type
_entity_poly.pdbx_seq_one_letter_code
_entity_poly.pdbx_strand_id
1 'polypeptide(L)'
;MQGEYKLLRVKQGICHFAHVTIEVELMPSGVEVTEQVERLTEYQSNSPIPYIASEWIEAAISGAKRGARALLHQEVITGCHVVVQCVVGVEVDTTPEDVACAATLATWSALNPEAPLPQFDFIDRKWHITL
;
A
#
# COMPACT_ATOMS: atom_id res chain seq x y z
N MET A 1 8.64 7.61 9.67
CA MET A 1 9.32 6.71 8.71
C MET A 1 8.50 6.69 7.44
N GLN A 2 9.11 6.53 6.25
CA GLN A 2 8.35 6.55 4.98
C GLN A 2 8.51 5.22 4.23
N GLY A 3 7.44 4.80 3.57
CA GLY A 3 7.41 3.63 2.70
C GLY A 3 6.75 3.95 1.38
N GLU A 4 7.29 3.39 0.31
CA GLU A 4 6.77 3.54 -1.04
C GLU A 4 6.82 2.18 -1.73
N TYR A 5 5.75 1.84 -2.45
CA TYR A 5 5.80 0.70 -3.34
C TYR A 5 5.04 0.94 -4.63
N LYS A 6 5.71 0.67 -5.75
CA LYS A 6 5.15 0.69 -7.11
C LYS A 6 5.01 -0.73 -7.64
N LEU A 7 3.78 -1.24 -7.62
CA LEU A 7 3.41 -2.47 -8.31
C LEU A 7 3.24 -2.16 -9.80
N LEU A 8 4.04 -2.84 -10.63
CA LEU A 8 3.88 -2.85 -12.09
C LEU A 8 4.24 -4.24 -12.59
N ARG A 9 3.22 -5.05 -12.92
CA ARG A 9 3.41 -6.44 -13.35
C ARG A 9 2.38 -6.80 -14.42
N VAL A 10 2.75 -7.71 -15.31
CA VAL A 10 1.79 -8.36 -16.22
C VAL A 10 1.58 -9.79 -15.73
N LYS A 11 0.33 -10.16 -15.48
CA LYS A 11 -0.05 -11.51 -15.04
C LYS A 11 -1.28 -11.95 -15.82
N GLN A 12 -1.21 -13.15 -16.39
CA GLN A 12 -2.30 -13.71 -17.20
C GLN A 12 -2.79 -12.78 -18.35
N GLY A 13 -1.88 -11.98 -18.92
CA GLY A 13 -2.20 -11.03 -19.99
C GLY A 13 -2.84 -9.71 -19.53
N ILE A 14 -3.00 -9.51 -18.22
CA ILE A 14 -3.55 -8.29 -17.62
C ILE A 14 -2.39 -7.47 -17.03
N CYS A 15 -2.39 -6.16 -17.30
CA CYS A 15 -1.49 -5.22 -16.65
C CYS A 15 -2.04 -4.89 -15.27
N HIS A 16 -1.18 -4.96 -14.26
CA HIS A 16 -1.46 -4.62 -12.88
C HIS A 16 -0.58 -3.45 -12.46
N PHE A 17 -1.22 -2.35 -12.08
CA PHE A 17 -0.57 -1.13 -11.64
C PHE A 17 -1.16 -0.64 -10.31
N ALA A 18 -0.30 -0.27 -9.37
CA ALA A 18 -0.66 0.55 -8.22
C ALA A 18 0.59 1.19 -7.65
N HIS A 19 0.49 2.43 -7.19
CA HIS A 19 1.56 3.10 -6.48
C HIS A 19 1.01 3.68 -5.17
N VAL A 20 1.58 3.27 -4.05
CA VAL A 20 1.15 3.69 -2.71
C VAL A 20 2.35 4.23 -1.95
N THR A 21 2.16 5.40 -1.34
CA THR A 21 3.10 5.96 -0.36
C THR A 21 2.42 6.05 1.00
N ILE A 22 3.20 5.78 2.04
CA ILE A 22 2.75 5.84 3.42
C ILE A 22 3.80 6.52 4.29
N GLU A 23 3.33 7.04 5.41
CA GLU A 23 4.14 7.44 6.55
C GLU A 23 3.79 6.58 7.75
N VAL A 24 4.78 6.30 8.60
CA VAL A 24 4.62 5.45 9.77
C VAL A 24 5.30 6.08 10.98
N GLU A 25 4.57 6.09 12.09
CA GLU A 25 5.06 6.43 13.43
C GLU A 25 4.97 5.18 14.33
N LEU A 26 6.01 4.90 15.10
CA LEU A 26 6.01 3.78 16.04
C LEU A 26 5.21 4.15 17.29
N MET A 27 4.41 3.21 17.77
CA MET A 27 3.58 3.38 18.95
C MET A 27 3.91 2.35 20.03
N PRO A 28 3.59 2.63 21.32
CA PRO A 28 3.80 1.68 22.40
C PRO A 28 3.08 0.35 22.20
N SER A 29 1.87 0.38 21.59
CA SER A 29 1.08 -0.82 21.34
C SER A 29 0.02 -0.61 20.25
N GLY A 30 -0.30 -1.68 19.52
CA GLY A 30 -1.46 -1.71 18.62
C GLY A 30 -1.16 -1.21 17.20
N VAL A 31 -2.14 -1.35 16.30
CA VAL A 31 -2.04 -0.91 14.91
C VAL A 31 -3.18 0.04 14.62
N GLU A 32 -2.84 1.29 14.30
CA GLU A 32 -3.77 2.29 13.79
C GLU A 32 -3.39 2.61 12.35
N VAL A 33 -4.39 2.73 11.48
CA VAL A 33 -4.17 3.12 10.08
C VAL A 33 -5.22 4.14 9.70
N THR A 34 -4.76 5.30 9.25
CA THR A 34 -5.59 6.43 8.81
C THR A 34 -5.18 6.84 7.40
N GLU A 35 -6.09 7.45 6.66
CA GLU A 35 -5.76 8.13 5.42
C GLU A 35 -5.50 9.63 5.67
N GLN A 36 -4.44 10.14 5.06
CA GLN A 36 -4.25 11.56 4.82
C GLN A 36 -4.00 11.75 3.33
N VAL A 37 -4.90 11.17 2.52
CA VAL A 37 -4.89 11.38 1.09
C VAL A 37 -5.41 12.79 0.87
N GLU A 38 -4.49 13.75 0.79
CA GLU A 38 -4.82 15.02 0.16
C GLU A 38 -5.35 14.67 -1.22
N ARG A 39 -6.65 14.89 -1.45
CA ARG A 39 -7.17 14.95 -2.81
C ARG A 39 -6.30 15.98 -3.48
N LEU A 40 -5.41 15.56 -4.37
CA LEU A 40 -4.52 16.44 -5.11
C LEU A 40 -5.39 17.39 -5.93
N THR A 41 -5.88 18.47 -5.30
CA THR A 41 -6.74 19.46 -5.93
C THR A 41 -5.92 20.34 -6.87
N GLU A 42 -4.59 20.35 -6.74
CA GLU A 42 -3.71 21.15 -7.59
C GLU A 42 -2.41 20.41 -7.90
N TYR A 43 -2.47 19.44 -8.82
CA TYR A 43 -1.30 19.18 -9.67
C TYR A 43 -1.32 20.24 -10.78
N GLN A 44 -0.35 21.15 -10.74
CA GLN A 44 -0.21 22.25 -11.69
C GLN A 44 -0.22 21.75 -13.15
N SER A 45 -1.20 22.23 -13.91
CA SER A 45 -1.28 22.27 -15.37
C SER A 45 -1.22 20.94 -16.14
N ASN A 46 -2.29 20.67 -16.90
CA ASN A 46 -2.38 19.73 -18.04
C ASN A 46 -2.39 18.22 -17.77
N SER A 47 -2.39 17.74 -16.53
CA SER A 47 -2.64 16.32 -16.24
C SER A 47 -4.03 16.15 -15.61
N PRO A 48 -4.87 15.19 -16.07
CA PRO A 48 -6.14 14.92 -15.43
C PRO A 48 -5.88 14.59 -13.96
N ILE A 49 -6.61 15.25 -13.06
CA ILE A 49 -6.59 14.98 -11.62
C ILE A 49 -6.69 13.46 -11.46
N PRO A 50 -5.73 12.78 -10.80
CA PRO A 50 -5.83 11.33 -10.62
C PRO A 50 -7.14 11.07 -9.87
N TYR A 51 -8.07 10.42 -10.55
CA TYR A 51 -9.29 9.94 -9.91
C TYR A 51 -8.87 8.89 -8.89
N ILE A 52 -8.99 9.23 -7.61
CA ILE A 52 -8.76 8.28 -6.52
C ILE A 52 -10.11 7.67 -6.18
N ALA A 53 -10.37 6.47 -6.68
CA ALA A 53 -11.57 5.72 -6.34
C ALA A 53 -11.59 5.45 -4.82
N SER A 54 -12.73 5.64 -4.16
CA SER A 54 -12.87 5.40 -2.71
C SER A 54 -12.46 3.97 -2.33
N GLU A 55 -12.77 2.99 -3.18
CA GLU A 55 -12.38 1.59 -3.02
C GLU A 55 -10.85 1.37 -2.97
N TRP A 56 -10.06 2.23 -3.62
CA TRP A 56 -8.61 2.14 -3.58
C TRP A 56 -8.05 2.65 -2.25
N ILE A 57 -8.67 3.68 -1.67
CA ILE A 57 -8.28 4.17 -0.32
C ILE A 57 -8.56 3.08 0.72
N GLU A 58 -9.76 2.49 0.69
CA GLU A 58 -10.12 1.39 1.58
C GLU A 58 -9.18 0.19 1.43
N ALA A 59 -8.82 -0.15 0.18
CA ALA A 59 -7.88 -1.22 -0.10
C ALA A 59 -6.46 -0.90 0.40
N ALA A 60 -6.00 0.35 0.26
CA ALA A 60 -4.71 0.78 0.79
C ALA A 60 -4.66 0.67 2.32
N ILE A 61 -5.71 1.11 3.00
CA ILE A 61 -5.85 0.97 4.46
C ILE A 61 -5.82 -0.51 4.86
N SER A 62 -6.55 -1.36 4.14
CA SER A 62 -6.59 -2.81 4.39
C SER A 62 -5.20 -3.45 4.22
N GLY A 63 -4.50 -3.13 3.13
CA GLY A 63 -3.14 -3.60 2.86
C GLY A 63 -2.13 -3.13 3.91
N ALA A 64 -2.19 -1.85 4.28
CA ALA A 64 -1.32 -1.30 5.33
C ALA A 64 -1.56 -1.99 6.68
N LYS A 65 -2.83 -2.21 7.07
CA LYS A 65 -3.17 -2.99 8.27
C LYS A 65 -2.59 -4.40 8.22
N ARG A 66 -2.65 -5.06 7.07
CA ARG A 66 -2.09 -6.41 6.88
C ARG A 66 -0.57 -6.42 7.08
N GLY A 67 0.16 -5.50 6.45
CA GLY A 67 1.61 -5.40 6.58
C GLY A 67 2.05 -5.12 8.02
N ALA A 68 1.42 -4.13 8.66
CA ALA A 68 1.70 -3.77 10.06
C ALA A 68 1.43 -4.93 11.02
N ARG A 69 0.30 -5.64 10.87
CA ARG A 69 -0.05 -6.81 11.70
C ARG A 69 0.93 -7.96 11.54
N ALA A 70 1.46 -8.20 10.33
CA ALA A 70 2.44 -9.24 10.13
C ALA A 70 3.73 -8.96 10.93
N LEU A 71 4.23 -7.72 10.87
CA LEU A 71 5.42 -7.32 11.63
C LEU A 71 5.18 -7.30 13.15
N LEU A 72 3.95 -6.96 13.59
CA LEU A 72 3.54 -7.12 14.98
C LEU A 72 3.57 -8.59 15.43
N HIS A 73 3.04 -9.51 14.62
CA HIS A 73 3.07 -10.95 14.92
C HIS A 73 4.47 -11.57 14.91
N GLN A 74 5.39 -10.98 14.13
CA GLN A 74 6.81 -11.36 14.12
C GLN A 74 7.61 -10.70 15.24
N GLU A 75 6.97 -9.94 16.13
CA GLU A 75 7.60 -9.21 17.22
C GLU A 75 8.67 -8.21 16.75
N VAL A 76 8.61 -7.78 15.48
CA VAL A 76 9.52 -6.76 14.91
C VAL A 76 9.18 -5.38 15.47
N ILE A 77 7.90 -5.13 15.72
CA ILE A 77 7.39 -3.89 16.32
C ILE A 77 6.35 -4.22 17.40
N THR A 78 6.15 -3.28 18.33
CA THR A 78 5.11 -3.37 19.37
C THR A 78 3.82 -2.66 18.99
N GLY A 79 3.92 -1.64 18.14
CA GLY A 79 2.78 -0.93 17.59
C GLY A 79 3.20 0.15 16.59
N CYS A 80 2.24 0.60 15.78
CA CYS A 80 2.48 1.68 14.82
C CYS A 80 1.18 2.38 14.42
N HIS A 81 1.30 3.66 14.10
CA HIS A 81 0.32 4.44 13.37
C HIS A 81 0.80 4.61 11.93
N VAL A 82 -0.01 4.16 10.97
CA VAL A 82 0.29 4.26 9.54
C VAL A 82 -0.65 5.28 8.90
N VAL A 83 -0.09 6.24 8.18
CA VAL A 83 -0.81 7.24 7.41
C VAL A 83 -0.65 6.93 5.93
N VAL A 84 -1.74 6.59 5.24
CA VAL A 84 -1.75 6.46 3.77
C VAL A 84 -1.74 7.86 3.16
N GLN A 85 -0.61 8.24 2.57
CA GLN A 85 -0.40 9.58 2.03
C GLN A 85 -0.86 9.70 0.57
N CYS A 86 -0.56 8.69 -0.25
CA CYS A 86 -0.89 8.72 -1.66
C CYS A 86 -1.32 7.34 -2.18
N VAL A 87 -2.29 7.34 -3.07
CA VAL A 87 -2.69 6.17 -3.86
C VAL A 87 -2.85 6.63 -5.30
N VAL A 88 -2.02 6.08 -6.20
CA VAL A 88 -2.06 6.35 -7.63
C VAL A 88 -2.36 5.05 -8.37
N GLY A 89 -3.37 5.12 -9.23
CA GLY A 89 -3.82 4.03 -10.08
C GLY A 89 -4.21 4.51 -11.47
N VAL A 90 -4.52 3.56 -12.35
CA VAL A 90 -5.04 3.75 -13.70
C VAL A 90 -6.27 2.84 -13.81
N GLU A 91 -7.45 3.39 -14.11
CA GLU A 91 -8.73 2.65 -14.04
C GLU A 91 -8.75 1.30 -14.77
N VAL A 92 -8.03 1.18 -15.88
CA VAL A 92 -7.97 -0.06 -16.69
C VAL A 92 -6.97 -1.10 -16.17
N ASP A 93 -5.98 -0.68 -15.39
CA ASP A 93 -4.84 -1.49 -14.94
C ASP A 93 -4.77 -1.65 -13.41
N THR A 94 -5.63 -0.96 -12.66
CA THR A 94 -5.61 -0.94 -11.20
C THR A 94 -6.88 -1.54 -10.62
N THR A 95 -6.70 -2.55 -9.79
CA THR A 95 -7.75 -3.11 -8.96
C THR A 95 -7.51 -2.81 -7.47
N PRO A 96 -8.53 -2.89 -6.61
CA PRO A 96 -8.34 -2.82 -5.16
C PRO A 96 -7.28 -3.80 -4.63
N GLU A 97 -7.16 -5.00 -5.21
CA GLU A 97 -6.15 -5.98 -4.80
C GLU A 97 -4.72 -5.51 -5.12
N ASP A 98 -4.52 -4.84 -6.26
CA ASP A 98 -3.23 -4.24 -6.63
C ASP A 98 -2.81 -3.19 -5.60
N VAL A 99 -3.76 -2.34 -5.21
CA VAL A 99 -3.54 -1.28 -4.23
C VAL A 99 -3.26 -1.85 -2.84
N ALA A 100 -4.04 -2.85 -2.39
CA ALA A 100 -3.80 -3.53 -1.13
C ALA A 100 -2.44 -4.22 -1.10
N CYS A 101 -2.01 -4.82 -2.21
CA CYS A 101 -0.69 -5.42 -2.34
C CYS A 101 0.42 -4.37 -2.21
N ALA A 102 0.31 -3.27 -2.95
CA ALA A 102 1.29 -2.19 -2.89
C ALA A 102 1.37 -1.57 -1.49
N ALA A 103 0.23 -1.30 -0.85
CA ALA A 103 0.18 -0.77 0.51
C ALA A 103 0.81 -1.71 1.53
N THR A 104 0.57 -3.03 1.41
CA THR A 104 1.19 -4.04 2.29
C THR A 104 2.71 -3.98 2.22
N LEU A 105 3.26 -3.92 1.01
CA LEU A 105 4.70 -3.90 0.76
C LEU A 105 5.34 -2.57 1.15
N ALA A 106 4.65 -1.44 0.92
CA ALA A 106 5.09 -0.13 1.40
C ALA A 106 5.16 -0.08 2.94
N THR A 107 4.16 -0.67 3.63
CA THR A 107 4.17 -0.82 5.09
C THR A 107 5.32 -1.69 5.58
N TRP A 108 5.58 -2.81 4.91
CA TRP A 108 6.72 -3.64 5.24
C TRP A 108 8.04 -2.88 5.12
N SER A 109 8.27 -2.21 3.99
CA SER A 109 9.52 -1.47 3.77
C SER A 109 9.70 -0.30 4.74
N ALA A 110 8.61 0.36 5.14
CA ALA A 110 8.69 1.47 6.10
C ALA A 110 9.09 1.00 7.50
N LEU A 111 8.57 -0.15 7.94
CA LEU A 111 8.73 -0.65 9.30
C LEU A 111 9.90 -1.62 9.47
N ASN A 112 10.35 -2.25 8.38
CA ASN A 112 11.45 -3.22 8.38
C ASN A 112 12.38 -3.00 7.17
N PRO A 113 13.06 -1.84 7.08
CA PRO A 113 13.78 -1.40 5.87
C PRO A 113 15.00 -2.26 5.53
N GLU A 114 15.61 -2.93 6.51
CA GLU A 114 16.78 -3.79 6.31
C GLU A 114 16.41 -5.22 5.88
N ALA A 115 15.13 -5.61 6.02
CA ALA A 115 14.66 -6.91 5.60
C ALA A 115 14.36 -6.94 4.10
N PRO A 116 14.56 -8.09 3.44
CA PRO A 116 14.08 -8.25 2.07
C PRO A 116 12.57 -8.07 2.01
N LEU A 117 12.09 -7.56 0.88
CA LEU A 117 10.66 -7.48 0.64
C LEU A 117 10.04 -8.90 0.64
N PRO A 118 8.82 -9.03 1.20
CA PRO A 118 8.05 -10.27 1.15
C PRO A 118 7.91 -10.77 -0.28
N GLN A 119 7.98 -12.09 -0.46
CA GLN A 119 7.67 -12.69 -1.75
C GLN A 119 6.17 -12.60 -2.00
N PHE A 120 5.78 -12.32 -3.25
CA PHE A 120 4.39 -12.26 -3.64
C PHE A 120 4.17 -12.80 -5.05
N ASP A 121 3.02 -13.44 -5.27
CA ASP A 121 2.61 -13.94 -6.57
C ASP A 121 1.12 -13.72 -6.82
N PHE A 122 0.72 -13.83 -8.09
CA PHE A 122 -0.65 -13.63 -8.52
C PHE A 122 -1.30 -14.98 -8.84
N ILE A 123 -2.18 -15.44 -7.95
CA ILE A 123 -2.84 -16.75 -8.02
C ILE A 123 -4.35 -16.50 -7.87
N ASP A 124 -5.17 -17.17 -8.67
CA ASP A 124 -6.64 -17.07 -8.61
C ASP A 124 -7.18 -15.64 -8.59
N ARG A 125 -6.55 -14.76 -9.38
CA ARG A 125 -6.86 -13.33 -9.52
C ARG A 125 -6.64 -12.50 -8.25
N LYS A 126 -5.75 -12.94 -7.37
CA LYS A 126 -5.39 -12.24 -6.13
C LYS A 126 -3.89 -12.25 -5.89
N TRP A 127 -3.41 -11.23 -5.18
CA TRP A 127 -2.02 -11.18 -4.72
C TRP A 127 -1.85 -11.96 -3.43
N HIS A 128 -1.05 -13.03 -3.51
CA HIS A 128 -0.63 -13.82 -2.38
C HIS A 128 0.73 -13.34 -1.93
N ILE A 129 0.80 -12.70 -0.75
CA ILE A 129 2.02 -12.20 -0.13
C ILE A 129 2.39 -13.14 1.02
N THR A 130 3.62 -13.62 1.02
CA THR A 130 4.20 -14.46 2.07
C THR A 130 4.88 -13.55 3.08
N LEU A 131 4.13 -13.21 4.14
CA LEU A 131 4.55 -12.28 5.19
C LEU A 131 5.18 -13.04 6.35
#